data_AF-A0A4V3WG32-F1
#
_entry.id   AF-A0A4V3WG32-F1
#
_cell.length_a   1.000
_cell.length_b   1.000
_cell.length_c   1.000
_cell.angle_alpha   90.00
_cell.angle_beta   90.00
_cell.angle_gamma   90.00
#
_symmetry.space_group_name_H-M   'P 1'
#
loop_
_entity.id
_entity.type
_entity.pdbx_description
1 polymer ?
#
loop_
_entity_poly.entity_id
_entity_poly.type
_entity_poly.pdbx_seq_one_letter_code
_entity_poly.pdbx_strand_id
1 'polypeptide(L)'
;MFFGTRFYFKLLYYLTAMTPAYLLFSLQLFIKYKIGILKLFGIKIPWISFAILLVSFALIWGVKKLLHIATKRQENHYILNQREAKITQVNGDVVSFLLGVILPAVIFIEDSIAICMVVFIGLQFIIFLLVSKSSSVFPNIMAIMFSMNVYILDNGFYLISNEKMTENYERIIAVRVGDSSNLLGYIT
;
A
#
# COMPACT_ATOMS: atom_id res chain seq x y z
N MET A 1 -1.68 2.25 10.16
CA MET A 1 -2.68 1.95 9.13
C MET A 1 -4.08 2.37 9.59
N PHE A 2 -4.84 2.99 8.70
CA PHE A 2 -6.19 3.54 8.92
C PHE A 2 -7.02 2.79 9.97
N PHE A 3 -7.12 3.38 11.15
CA PHE A 3 -7.92 2.85 12.25
C PHE A 3 -9.42 2.89 11.87
N GLY A 4 -10.20 1.85 12.22
CA GLY A 4 -11.62 1.76 11.85
C GLY A 4 -11.92 1.25 10.42
N THR A 5 -10.92 0.90 9.61
CA THR A 5 -11.16 0.27 8.29
C THR A 5 -11.34 -1.25 8.34
N ARG A 6 -12.08 -1.81 7.38
CA ARG A 6 -12.29 -3.27 7.24
C ARG A 6 -10.96 -4.01 7.05
N PHE A 7 -10.89 -5.21 7.60
CA PHE A 7 -9.70 -6.08 7.50
C PHE A 7 -9.25 -6.32 6.05
N TYR A 8 -10.19 -6.57 5.12
CA TYR A 8 -9.85 -6.82 3.72
C TYR A 8 -9.17 -5.61 3.05
N PHE A 9 -9.65 -4.39 3.30
CA PHE A 9 -9.00 -3.18 2.80
C PHE A 9 -7.60 -3.02 3.39
N LYS A 10 -7.44 -3.28 4.70
CA LYS A 10 -6.12 -3.28 5.35
C LYS A 10 -5.17 -4.27 4.69
N LEU A 11 -5.64 -5.49 4.43
CA LEU A 11 -4.85 -6.52 3.77
C LEU A 11 -4.45 -6.11 2.34
N LEU A 12 -5.39 -5.65 1.52
CA LEU A 12 -5.13 -5.19 0.15
C LEU A 12 -4.11 -4.05 0.09
N TYR A 13 -4.33 -3.04 0.93
CA TYR A 13 -3.45 -1.89 0.98
C TYR A 13 -2.05 -2.28 1.47
N TYR A 14 -1.96 -3.18 2.46
CA TYR A 14 -0.69 -3.72 2.92
C TYR A 14 0.05 -4.52 1.83
N LEU A 15 -0.65 -5.43 1.16
CA LEU A 15 -0.08 -6.25 0.09
C LEU A 15 0.47 -5.40 -1.06
N THR A 16 -0.23 -4.32 -1.43
CA THR A 16 0.24 -3.39 -2.47
C THR A 16 1.39 -2.50 -1.98
N ALA A 17 1.39 -2.09 -0.71
CA ALA A 17 2.47 -1.29 -0.12
C ALA A 17 3.79 -2.08 -0.03
N MET A 18 3.71 -3.38 0.29
CA MET A 18 4.88 -4.27 0.39
C MET A 18 5.32 -4.88 -0.95
N THR A 19 4.66 -4.57 -2.06
CA THR A 19 5.08 -5.02 -3.41
C THR A 19 6.58 -4.85 -3.67
N PRO A 20 7.24 -3.72 -3.34
CA PRO A 20 8.68 -3.59 -3.54
C PRO A 20 9.49 -4.64 -2.78
N ALA A 21 9.11 -4.99 -1.55
CA ALA A 21 9.77 -6.05 -0.78
C ALA A 21 9.58 -7.42 -1.42
N TYR A 22 8.37 -7.74 -1.89
CA TYR A 22 8.09 -9.00 -2.58
C TYR A 22 8.91 -9.14 -3.86
N LEU A 23 9.08 -8.05 -4.62
CA LEU A 23 9.89 -8.04 -5.84
C LEU A 23 11.38 -8.21 -5.56
N LEU A 24 11.90 -7.48 -4.57
CA LEU A 24 13.31 -7.60 -4.19
C LEU A 24 13.60 -9.02 -3.68
N PHE A 25 12.71 -9.59 -2.87
CA PHE A 25 12.85 -10.94 -2.37
C PHE A 25 12.78 -11.98 -3.49
N SER A 26 11.83 -11.86 -4.43
CA SER A 26 11.76 -12.80 -5.56
C SER A 26 12.97 -12.69 -6.49
N LEU A 27 13.52 -11.50 -6.70
CA LEU A 27 14.77 -11.30 -7.43
C LEU A 27 15.96 -11.93 -6.70
N GLN A 28 16.02 -11.82 -5.37
CA GLN A 28 17.07 -12.47 -4.58
C GLN A 28 16.98 -13.99 -4.69
N LEU A 29 15.77 -14.57 -4.64
CA LEU A 29 15.57 -16.00 -4.87
C LEU A 29 16.02 -16.44 -6.26
N PHE A 30 15.76 -15.62 -7.28
CA PHE A 30 16.24 -15.87 -8.64
C PHE A 30 17.78 -15.85 -8.73
N ILE A 31 18.43 -14.87 -8.11
CA ILE A 31 19.90 -14.73 -8.16
C ILE A 31 20.58 -15.87 -7.40
N LYS A 32 20.17 -16.15 -6.16
CA LYS A 32 20.85 -17.11 -5.28
C LYS A 32 20.49 -18.56 -5.61
N TYR A 33 19.22 -18.84 -5.83
CA TYR A 33 18.70 -20.21 -5.93
C TYR A 33 18.27 -20.61 -7.34
N LYS A 34 18.29 -19.68 -8.31
CA LYS A 34 17.81 -19.91 -9.67
C LYS A 34 16.35 -20.37 -9.72
N ILE A 35 15.56 -20.03 -8.69
CA ILE A 35 14.12 -20.31 -8.61
C ILE A 35 13.35 -19.28 -9.44
N GLY A 36 12.21 -19.70 -9.98
CA GLY A 36 11.32 -18.78 -10.69
C GLY A 36 11.77 -18.46 -12.11
N ILE A 37 12.55 -19.34 -12.74
CA ILE A 37 12.99 -19.22 -14.13
C ILE A 37 11.94 -19.83 -15.06
N LEU A 38 11.45 -19.03 -16.00
CA LEU A 38 10.80 -19.53 -17.20
C LEU A 38 11.76 -19.33 -18.37
N LYS A 39 12.06 -20.39 -19.11
CA LYS A 39 12.84 -20.29 -20.35
C LYS A 39 11.88 -20.04 -21.51
N LEU A 40 11.87 -18.83 -22.04
CA LEU A 40 11.13 -18.47 -23.26
C LEU A 40 12.15 -18.12 -24.34
N PHE A 41 12.11 -18.83 -25.49
CA PHE A 41 13.01 -18.59 -26.63
C PHE A 41 14.50 -18.48 -26.23
N GLY A 42 14.96 -19.28 -25.26
CA GLY A 42 16.34 -19.27 -24.77
C GLY A 42 16.67 -18.22 -23.70
N ILE A 43 15.76 -17.29 -23.41
CA ILE A 43 15.92 -16.25 -22.39
C ILE A 43 15.37 -16.75 -21.05
N LYS A 44 16.15 -16.59 -19.96
CA LYS A 44 15.71 -16.90 -18.59
C LYS A 44 14.99 -15.70 -18.00
N ILE A 45 13.68 -15.81 -17.83
CA ILE A 45 12.84 -14.73 -17.29
C ILE A 45 12.46 -15.06 -15.84
N PRO A 46 12.58 -14.11 -14.89
CA PRO A 46 12.14 -14.29 -13.51
C PRO A 46 10.60 -14.19 -13.44
N TRP A 47 9.90 -15.27 -13.82
CA TRP A 47 8.45 -15.27 -13.99
C TRP A 47 7.70 -14.97 -12.68
N ILE A 48 8.27 -15.37 -11.53
CA ILE A 48 7.68 -15.08 -10.21
C ILE A 48 7.63 -13.57 -9.95
N SER A 49 8.72 -12.85 -10.21
CA SER A 49 8.76 -11.39 -10.09
C SER A 49 7.74 -10.72 -11.02
N PHE A 50 7.61 -11.24 -12.25
CA PHE A 50 6.59 -10.77 -13.20
C PHE A 50 5.16 -11.04 -12.70
N ALA A 51 4.89 -12.22 -12.15
CA ALA A 51 3.60 -12.55 -11.56
C ALA A 51 3.27 -11.66 -10.37
N ILE A 52 4.23 -11.38 -9.48
CA ILE A 52 4.06 -10.45 -8.34
C ILE A 52 3.70 -9.04 -8.84
N LEU A 53 4.38 -8.54 -9.89
CA LEU A 53 4.05 -7.26 -10.51
C LEU A 53 2.61 -7.26 -11.05
N LEU A 54 2.24 -8.29 -11.81
CA LEU A 54 0.91 -8.38 -12.43
C LEU A 54 -0.19 -8.46 -11.38
N VAL A 55 -0.01 -9.28 -10.33
CA VAL A 55 -0.94 -9.35 -9.20
C VAL A 55 -1.03 -8.00 -8.50
N SER A 56 0.10 -7.34 -8.22
CA SER A 56 0.11 -6.03 -7.55
C SER A 56 -0.60 -4.96 -8.38
N PHE A 57 -0.44 -5.00 -9.71
CA PHE A 57 -1.16 -4.15 -10.66
C PHE A 57 -2.68 -4.40 -10.60
N ALA A 58 -3.10 -5.66 -10.59
CA ALA A 58 -4.51 -6.02 -10.49
C ALA A 58 -5.13 -5.57 -9.15
N LEU A 59 -4.40 -5.74 -8.04
CA LEU A 59 -4.84 -5.32 -6.71
C LEU A 59 -4.99 -3.79 -6.61
N ILE A 60 -4.00 -3.03 -7.10
CA ILE A 60 -4.06 -1.57 -7.03
C ILE A 60 -5.13 -1.00 -7.95
N TRP A 61 -5.33 -1.63 -9.12
CA TRP A 61 -6.44 -1.31 -10.01
C TRP A 61 -7.80 -1.58 -9.35
N GLY A 62 -7.91 -2.70 -8.62
CA GLY A 62 -9.06 -3.01 -7.77
C GLY A 62 -9.35 -1.89 -6.78
N VAL A 63 -8.36 -1.52 -5.95
CA VAL A 63 -8.48 -0.43 -4.97
C VAL A 63 -8.92 0.88 -5.63
N LYS A 64 -8.31 1.24 -6.78
CA LYS A 64 -8.65 2.46 -7.52
C LYS A 64 -10.09 2.47 -8.02
N LYS A 65 -10.56 1.33 -8.56
CA LYS A 65 -11.95 1.17 -9.03
C LYS A 65 -12.93 1.29 -7.87
N LEU A 66 -12.62 0.68 -6.74
CA LEU A 66 -13.45 0.75 -5.53
C LEU A 66 -13.53 2.18 -4.99
N LEU A 67 -12.41 2.89 -4.95
CA LEU A 67 -12.38 4.32 -4.60
C LEU A 67 -13.26 5.15 -5.53
N HIS A 68 -13.15 4.94 -6.85
CA HIS A 68 -13.96 5.67 -7.83
C HIS A 68 -15.46 5.42 -7.65
N ILE A 69 -15.86 4.18 -7.34
CA ILE A 69 -17.26 3.84 -7.04
C ILE A 69 -17.72 4.57 -5.77
N ALA A 70 -16.93 4.54 -4.69
CA ALA A 70 -17.23 5.26 -3.45
C ALA A 70 -17.38 6.77 -3.69
N THR A 71 -16.48 7.37 -4.47
CA THR A 71 -16.56 8.77 -4.86
C THR A 71 -17.83 9.07 -5.67
N LYS A 72 -18.21 8.22 -6.63
CA LYS A 72 -19.42 8.42 -7.44
C LYS A 72 -20.71 8.31 -6.63
N ARG A 73 -20.74 7.44 -5.63
CA ARG A 73 -21.91 7.21 -4.76
C ARG A 73 -22.06 8.23 -3.64
N GLN A 74 -21.17 9.21 -3.56
CA GLN A 74 -21.09 10.16 -2.44
C GLN A 74 -20.89 9.48 -1.08
N GLU A 75 -20.35 8.25 -1.08
CA GLU A 75 -20.07 7.51 0.15
C GLU A 75 -18.84 8.15 0.83
N ASN A 76 -19.02 8.54 2.09
CA ASN A 76 -17.96 9.12 2.94
C ASN A 76 -17.25 10.34 2.34
N HIS A 77 -17.97 11.15 1.56
CA HIS A 77 -17.44 12.41 1.06
C HIS A 77 -17.05 13.32 2.22
N TYR A 78 -15.79 13.72 2.23
CA TYR A 78 -15.32 14.80 3.06
C TYR A 78 -15.10 16.01 2.17
N ILE A 79 -15.88 17.06 2.40
CA ILE A 79 -15.66 18.36 1.75
C ILE A 79 -14.58 19.06 2.57
N LEU A 80 -13.37 19.12 2.02
CA LEU A 80 -12.28 19.84 2.67
C LEU A 80 -12.56 21.34 2.58
N ASN A 81 -12.87 21.97 3.71
CA ASN A 81 -12.98 23.42 3.81
C ASN A 81 -11.66 23.93 4.43
N GLN A 82 -10.89 24.77 3.73
CA GLN A 82 -9.56 25.23 4.17
C GLN A 82 -9.53 25.87 5.56
N ARG A 83 -10.69 26.36 6.04
CA ARG A 83 -10.84 26.97 7.37
C ARG A 83 -10.97 25.94 8.50
N GLU A 84 -11.31 24.69 8.20
CA GLU A 84 -11.66 23.67 9.20
C GLU A 84 -10.62 22.56 9.35
N ALA A 85 -9.82 22.28 8.30
CA ALA A 85 -8.77 21.27 8.38
C ALA A 85 -7.64 21.54 7.38
N LYS A 86 -6.40 21.41 7.84
CA LYS A 86 -5.20 21.50 7.00
C LYS A 86 -4.58 20.13 6.77
N ILE A 87 -4.03 19.92 5.57
CA ILE A 87 -3.25 18.74 5.23
C ILE A 87 -1.90 18.84 5.96
N THR A 88 -1.60 17.88 6.83
CA THR A 88 -0.34 17.82 7.60
C THR A 88 0.68 16.90 6.97
N GLN A 89 0.24 15.84 6.30
CA GLN A 89 1.13 14.87 5.66
C GLN A 89 0.49 14.25 4.42
N VAL A 90 1.32 13.96 3.42
CA VAL A 90 0.93 13.26 2.18
C VAL A 90 1.76 11.99 2.06
N ASN A 91 1.10 10.84 1.86
CA ASN A 91 1.67 9.52 1.60
C ASN A 91 2.62 8.94 2.66
N GLY A 92 2.76 9.59 3.81
CA GLY A 92 3.73 9.17 4.83
C GLY A 92 5.17 9.42 4.38
N ASP A 93 6.13 8.90 5.15
CA ASP A 93 7.55 9.00 4.81
C ASP A 93 8.02 7.80 3.97
N VAL A 94 7.91 7.93 2.65
CA VAL A 94 8.23 6.88 1.67
C VAL A 94 9.70 6.46 1.72
N VAL A 95 10.62 7.40 1.93
CA VAL A 95 12.07 7.13 1.93
C VAL A 95 12.44 6.34 3.18
N SER A 96 11.97 6.79 4.36
CA SER A 96 12.18 6.05 5.60
C SER A 96 11.53 4.67 5.55
N PHE A 97 10.40 4.51 4.86
CA PHE A 97 9.77 3.21 4.66
C PHE A 97 10.61 2.27 3.78
N LEU A 98 11.15 2.76 2.67
CA LEU A 98 12.03 1.97 1.80
C LEU A 98 13.29 1.51 2.55
N LEU A 99 13.94 2.42 3.25
CA LEU A 99 15.22 2.16 3.91
C LEU A 99 15.05 1.40 5.23
N GLY A 100 14.00 1.69 5.99
CA GLY A 100 13.78 1.17 7.34
C GLY A 100 12.92 -0.09 7.40
N VAL A 101 12.09 -0.36 6.37
CA VAL A 101 11.18 -1.52 6.37
C VAL A 101 11.45 -2.43 5.17
N ILE A 102 11.42 -1.89 3.95
CA ILE A 102 11.53 -2.72 2.73
C ILE A 102 12.91 -3.38 2.63
N LEU A 103 14.00 -2.61 2.70
CA LEU A 103 15.35 -3.16 2.56
C LEU A 103 15.67 -4.18 3.67
N PRO A 104 15.49 -3.87 4.97
CA PRO A 104 15.79 -4.84 6.02
C PRO A 104 14.94 -6.10 5.91
N ALA A 105 13.67 -6.01 5.49
CA ALA A 105 12.80 -7.18 5.36
C ALA A 105 13.25 -8.19 4.28
N VAL A 106 14.18 -7.80 3.42
CA VAL A 106 14.66 -8.62 2.30
C VAL A 106 16.12 -9.02 2.46
N ILE A 107 16.97 -8.19 3.09
CA ILE A 107 18.40 -8.44 3.26
C ILE A 107 18.64 -9.48 4.37
N PHE A 108 18.30 -10.73 4.10
CA PHE A 108 18.74 -11.89 4.88
C PHE A 108 19.24 -12.94 3.89
N ILE A 109 20.50 -13.34 4.03
CA ILE A 109 21.17 -14.29 3.13
C ILE A 109 21.43 -15.56 3.92
N GLU A 110 20.43 -16.45 3.95
CA GLU A 110 20.59 -17.81 4.46
C GLU A 110 20.84 -18.77 3.30
N ASP A 111 21.52 -19.89 3.53
CA ASP A 111 21.80 -20.90 2.49
C ASP A 111 20.63 -21.87 2.25
N SER A 112 19.72 -21.97 3.20
CA SER A 112 18.51 -22.78 3.07
C SER A 112 17.34 -21.94 2.57
N ILE A 113 16.81 -22.31 1.40
CA ILE A 113 15.60 -21.70 0.82
C ILE A 113 14.43 -21.77 1.79
N ALA A 114 14.26 -22.90 2.48
CA ALA A 114 13.15 -23.10 3.40
C ALA A 114 13.22 -22.10 4.55
N ILE A 115 14.41 -21.87 5.12
CA ILE A 115 14.62 -20.89 6.19
C ILE A 115 14.36 -19.48 5.65
N CYS A 116 14.88 -19.11 4.48
CA CYS A 116 14.59 -17.82 3.84
C CYS A 116 13.09 -17.56 3.71
N MET A 117 12.32 -18.55 3.22
CA MET A 117 10.88 -18.42 3.03
C MET A 117 10.15 -18.25 4.36
N VAL A 118 10.48 -19.06 5.38
CA VAL A 118 9.85 -18.97 6.71
C VAL A 118 10.13 -17.63 7.36
N VAL A 119 11.38 -17.18 7.36
CA VAL A 119 11.77 -15.89 7.94
C VAL A 119 11.09 -14.75 7.21
N PHE A 120 11.07 -14.77 5.87
CA PHE A 120 10.41 -13.73 5.09
C PHE A 120 8.92 -13.65 5.41
N ILE A 121 8.19 -14.78 5.35
CA ILE A 121 6.76 -14.82 5.66
C ILE A 121 6.49 -14.37 7.10
N GLY A 122 7.30 -14.81 8.06
CA GLY A 122 7.20 -14.40 9.46
C GLY A 122 7.37 -12.90 9.64
N LEU A 123 8.39 -12.30 8.99
CA LEU A 123 8.60 -10.86 9.02
C LEU A 123 7.45 -10.09 8.39
N GLN A 124 6.94 -10.51 7.23
CA GLN A 124 5.77 -9.88 6.61
C GLN A 124 4.56 -9.92 7.55
N PHE A 125 4.32 -11.05 8.20
CA PHE A 125 3.23 -11.17 9.17
C PHE A 125 3.40 -10.22 10.37
N ILE A 126 4.61 -10.12 10.93
CA ILE A 126 4.91 -9.21 12.04
C ILE A 126 4.71 -7.75 11.61
N ILE A 127 5.25 -7.35 10.45
CA ILE A 127 5.09 -5.99 9.92
C ILE A 127 3.59 -5.68 9.73
N PHE A 128 2.81 -6.61 9.17
CA PHE A 128 1.38 -6.44 9.01
C PHE A 128 0.67 -6.18 10.34
N LEU A 129 0.97 -6.94 11.40
CA LEU A 129 0.38 -6.76 12.72
C LEU A 129 0.74 -5.39 13.33
N LEU A 130 2.01 -4.99 13.25
CA LEU A 130 2.49 -3.70 13.77
C LEU A 130 1.79 -2.54 13.05
N VAL A 131 1.79 -2.59 11.73
CA VAL A 131 1.24 -1.53 10.87
C VAL A 131 -0.28 -1.45 11.00
N SER A 132 -0.97 -2.59 11.14
CA SER A 132 -2.44 -2.66 11.31
C SER A 132 -2.93 -2.01 12.59
N LYS A 133 -2.09 -1.97 13.64
CA LYS A 133 -2.37 -1.33 14.93
C LYS A 133 -1.85 0.11 15.02
N SER A 134 -0.94 0.50 14.13
CA SER A 134 -0.42 1.88 14.10
C SER A 134 -1.49 2.86 13.64
N SER A 135 -1.49 4.08 14.17
CA SER A 135 -2.24 5.22 13.62
C SER A 135 -1.49 5.91 12.47
N SER A 136 -0.19 5.67 12.28
CA SER A 136 0.54 6.32 11.18
C SER A 136 0.07 5.87 9.79
N VAL A 137 0.17 6.78 8.80
CA VAL A 137 0.05 6.40 7.39
C VAL A 137 1.17 5.45 7.05
N PHE A 138 0.79 4.31 6.48
CA PHE A 138 1.74 3.36 5.94
C PHE A 138 1.99 3.72 4.48
N PRO A 139 3.21 4.08 4.09
CA PRO A 139 3.46 4.50 2.71
C PRO A 139 3.18 3.39 1.70
N ASN A 140 2.63 3.74 0.54
CA ASN A 140 2.30 2.79 -0.51
C ASN A 140 2.76 3.32 -1.88
N ILE A 141 3.95 2.89 -2.30
CA ILE A 141 4.57 3.34 -3.56
C ILE A 141 3.71 2.96 -4.77
N MET A 142 3.10 1.77 -4.74
CA MET A 142 2.19 1.34 -5.80
C MET A 142 0.98 2.26 -5.89
N ALA A 143 0.39 2.69 -4.78
CA ALA A 143 -0.70 3.67 -4.80
C ALA A 143 -0.28 5.00 -5.43
N ILE A 144 0.88 5.53 -5.03
CA ILE A 144 1.43 6.79 -5.53
C ILE A 144 1.65 6.74 -7.04
N MET A 145 2.22 5.65 -7.55
CA MET A 145 2.45 5.45 -8.99
C MET A 145 1.13 5.45 -9.80
N PHE A 146 0.01 5.11 -9.18
CA PHE A 146 -1.32 5.08 -9.82
C PHE A 146 -2.14 6.34 -9.55
N SER A 147 -1.47 7.40 -9.09
CA SER A 147 -2.03 8.70 -8.72
C SER A 147 -2.99 8.65 -7.53
N MET A 148 -2.85 7.67 -6.65
CA MET A 148 -3.63 7.60 -5.41
C MET A 148 -2.80 8.13 -4.26
N ASN A 149 -3.25 9.23 -3.67
CA ASN A 149 -2.59 9.85 -2.53
C ASN A 149 -3.41 9.66 -1.26
N VAL A 150 -2.69 9.46 -0.16
CA VAL A 150 -3.23 9.43 1.18
C VAL A 150 -2.87 10.73 1.88
N TYR A 151 -3.85 11.43 2.42
CA TYR A 151 -3.67 12.68 3.14
C TYR A 151 -4.01 12.48 4.61
N ILE A 152 -3.19 13.05 5.49
CA ILE A 152 -3.50 13.21 6.92
C ILE A 152 -3.91 14.65 7.14
N LEU A 153 -5.00 14.84 7.87
CA LEU A 153 -5.44 16.15 8.34
C LEU A 153 -4.97 16.42 9.77
N ASP A 154 -4.86 17.69 10.13
CA ASP A 154 -4.56 18.16 11.49
C ASP A 154 -5.54 17.64 12.56
N ASN A 155 -6.80 17.42 12.19
CA ASN A 155 -7.82 16.79 13.03
C ASN A 155 -7.69 15.25 13.17
N GLY A 156 -6.64 14.65 12.58
CA GLY A 156 -6.35 13.21 12.66
C GLY A 156 -7.12 12.34 11.68
N PHE A 157 -7.93 12.91 10.77
CA PHE A 157 -8.61 12.13 9.73
C PHE A 157 -7.68 11.79 8.57
N TYR A 158 -7.96 10.65 7.95
CA TYR A 158 -7.28 10.20 6.75
C TYR A 158 -8.21 10.33 5.54
N LEU A 159 -7.69 10.88 4.47
CA LEU A 159 -8.38 10.99 3.20
C LEU A 159 -7.60 10.22 2.14
N ILE A 160 -8.32 9.56 1.22
CA ILE A 160 -7.74 8.99 0.01
C ILE A 160 -8.38 9.66 -1.20
N SER A 161 -7.54 10.07 -2.15
CA SER A 161 -7.98 10.68 -3.40
C SER A 161 -7.13 10.24 -4.59
N ASN A 162 -7.77 10.15 -5.75
CA ASN A 162 -7.12 9.94 -7.05
C ASN A 162 -6.65 11.26 -7.69
N GLU A 163 -7.00 12.39 -7.09
CA GLU A 163 -6.63 13.73 -7.54
C GLU A 163 -5.61 14.34 -6.58
N LYS A 164 -4.62 15.05 -7.14
CA LYS A 164 -3.63 15.74 -6.33
C LYS A 164 -4.28 16.95 -5.66
N MET A 165 -4.38 16.92 -4.34
CA MET A 165 -4.72 18.09 -3.54
C MET A 165 -3.49 19.00 -3.43
N THR A 166 -3.63 20.25 -3.85
CA THR A 166 -2.71 21.37 -3.59
C THR A 166 -3.31 22.21 -2.47
N GLU A 167 -2.54 23.14 -1.91
CA GLU A 167 -3.02 23.92 -0.76
C GLU A 167 -4.18 24.87 -1.11
N ASN A 168 -4.45 25.15 -2.40
CA ASN A 168 -5.44 26.11 -2.90
C ASN A 168 -6.66 25.46 -3.57
N TYR A 169 -7.48 24.72 -2.81
CA TYR A 169 -8.76 24.22 -3.31
C TYR A 169 -9.94 24.79 -2.55
N GLU A 170 -10.97 25.25 -3.30
CA GLU A 170 -12.25 25.70 -2.74
C GLU A 170 -13.13 24.52 -2.32
N ARG A 171 -13.06 23.39 -3.04
CA ARG A 171 -13.72 22.11 -2.70
C ARG A 171 -12.95 20.95 -3.32
N ILE A 172 -12.57 19.96 -2.51
CA ILE A 172 -12.10 18.66 -3.01
C ILE A 172 -13.00 17.58 -2.45
N ILE A 173 -13.45 16.70 -3.35
CA ILE A 173 -14.17 15.50 -2.97
C ILE A 173 -13.12 14.44 -2.63
N ALA A 174 -12.97 14.15 -1.35
CA ALA A 174 -12.12 13.08 -0.86
C ALA A 174 -12.93 11.98 -0.18
N VAL A 175 -12.45 10.75 -0.24
CA VAL A 175 -13.05 9.66 0.54
C VAL A 175 -12.36 9.63 1.90
N ARG A 176 -13.14 9.85 2.97
CA ARG A 176 -12.65 9.66 4.34
C ARG A 176 -12.48 8.19 4.65
N VAL A 177 -11.34 7.84 5.22
CA VAL A 177 -10.96 6.47 5.53
C VAL A 177 -10.71 6.34 7.03
N GLY A 178 -11.51 5.50 7.70
CA GLY A 178 -11.41 5.25 9.14
C GLY A 178 -12.48 5.93 10.01
N ASP A 179 -12.34 5.76 11.33
CA ASP A 179 -13.38 5.96 12.36
C ASP A 179 -14.33 7.15 12.14
N SER A 180 -15.57 6.83 11.77
CA SER A 180 -16.73 7.36 12.47
C SER A 180 -17.79 6.26 12.54
N SER A 181 -18.40 6.09 13.70
CA SER A 181 -19.47 5.10 13.97
C SER A 181 -20.70 5.23 13.06
N ASN A 182 -20.84 6.35 12.34
CA ASN A 182 -21.92 6.62 11.39
C ASN A 182 -21.46 6.70 9.93
N LEU A 183 -20.16 6.55 9.67
CA LEU A 183 -19.63 6.47 8.33
C LEU A 183 -19.46 5.00 8.03
N LEU A 184 -20.37 4.49 7.21
CA LEU A 184 -20.23 3.22 6.51
C LEU A 184 -18.77 3.13 6.06
N GLY A 185 -17.94 2.36 6.77
CA GLY A 185 -16.53 2.15 6.43
C GLY A 185 -16.43 1.31 5.17
N TYR A 186 -16.48 1.94 4.00
CA TYR A 186 -16.46 1.24 2.72
C TYR A 186 -15.35 1.81 1.86
N ILE A 187 -14.35 0.97 1.69
CA ILE A 187 -13.93 0.64 0.34
C ILE A 187 -14.53 -0.76 0.19
N THR A 188 -15.78 -0.85 -0.31
CA THR A 188 -16.33 -2.11 -0.84
C THR A 188 -15.29 -2.76 -1.72
#